data_AF-A0A1E7LUG8-F1
#
_entry.id   AF-A0A1E7LUG8-F1
#
_cell.length_a   1.000
_cell.length_b   1.000
_cell.length_c   1.000
_cell.angle_alpha   90.00
_cell.angle_beta   90.00
_cell.angle_gamma   90.00
#
_symmetry.space_group_name_H-M   'P 1'
#
loop_
_entity.id
_entity.type
_entity.pdbx_description
1 polymer ?
#
loop_
_entity_poly.entity_id
_entity_poly.type
_entity_poly.pdbx_seq_one_letter_code
_entity_poly.pdbx_strand_id
1 'polypeptide(L)'
;SVRTADRARATAAPPGAEDSPAAPAAPPEDRHRVDEALAELARRRLVEPAQPSGAGDPSAYRFSSGLVHEVAYSSLSKRAKAERHAWAAELPSVARTGDGAVGGHLERAYRYRAELGLLDDRARELRDRAAAALARAGAQAAARSDLHWAHGLLERAVELRPDAARAVLGLGEVRVALGRTEEGAELLR
;
A
#
# COMPACT_ATOMS: atom_id res chain seq x y z
N SER A 1 44.91 -22.64 -40.38
CA SER A 1 43.49 -23.03 -40.43
C SER A 1 43.17 -24.02 -39.33
N VAL A 2 42.68 -23.55 -38.19
CA VAL A 2 41.97 -24.36 -37.19
C VAL A 2 40.86 -23.45 -36.67
N ARG A 3 39.62 -23.89 -36.85
CA ARG A 3 38.36 -23.19 -36.62
C ARG A 3 37.67 -23.88 -35.44
N THR A 4 37.54 -23.24 -34.29
CA THR A 4 36.77 -23.70 -33.12
C THR A 4 36.70 -22.56 -32.10
N ALA A 5 35.61 -22.26 -31.41
CA ALA A 5 34.19 -22.53 -31.54
C ALA A 5 33.57 -21.48 -30.60
N ASP A 6 32.72 -20.63 -31.17
CA ASP A 6 31.89 -19.67 -30.46
C ASP A 6 30.84 -20.43 -29.63
N ARG A 7 30.77 -20.14 -28.33
CA ARG A 7 29.84 -20.80 -27.41
C ARG A 7 28.87 -19.74 -26.87
N ALA A 8 27.83 -19.49 -27.66
CA ALA A 8 26.67 -18.70 -27.25
C ALA A 8 25.99 -19.33 -26.03
N ARG A 9 25.85 -18.52 -24.98
CA ARG A 9 25.20 -18.87 -23.72
C ARG A 9 23.69 -18.70 -23.88
N ALA A 10 22.98 -19.80 -24.13
CA ALA A 10 21.52 -19.83 -24.09
C ALA A 10 21.04 -19.84 -22.62
N THR A 11 20.44 -18.75 -22.16
CA THR A 11 19.74 -18.69 -20.87
C THR A 11 18.32 -19.20 -21.06
N ALA A 12 18.03 -20.37 -20.48
CA ALA A 12 16.68 -20.90 -20.36
C ALA A 12 15.86 -20.07 -19.36
N ALA A 13 14.66 -19.65 -19.78
CA ALA A 13 13.68 -19.00 -18.90
C ALA A 13 12.95 -20.06 -18.04
N PRO A 14 12.63 -19.76 -16.76
CA PRO A 14 11.85 -20.68 -15.94
C PRO A 14 10.36 -20.69 -16.37
N PRO A 15 9.72 -21.86 -16.46
CA PRO A 15 8.29 -21.98 -16.73
C PRO A 15 7.49 -21.78 -15.42
N GLY A 16 6.46 -20.93 -15.44
CA GLY A 16 5.55 -20.81 -14.30
C GLY A 16 4.76 -19.50 -14.14
N ALA A 17 4.63 -18.68 -15.17
CA ALA A 17 3.75 -17.50 -15.14
C ALA A 17 2.43 -17.81 -15.85
N GLU A 18 1.61 -18.69 -15.28
CA GLU A 18 0.23 -18.89 -15.73
C GLU A 18 -0.74 -18.13 -14.81
N ASP A 19 -1.38 -17.13 -15.41
CA ASP A 19 -2.64 -16.50 -15.08
C ASP A 19 -2.94 -16.22 -13.60
N SER A 20 -2.45 -15.07 -13.15
CA SER A 20 -3.16 -14.31 -12.12
C SER A 20 -4.49 -13.83 -12.72
N PRO A 21 -5.66 -14.15 -12.13
CA PRO A 21 -6.93 -13.72 -12.69
C PRO A 21 -6.97 -12.19 -12.68
N ALA A 22 -6.96 -11.62 -13.89
CA ALA A 22 -7.16 -10.19 -14.08
C ALA A 22 -8.48 -9.81 -13.40
N ALA A 23 -8.43 -8.83 -12.51
CA ALA A 23 -9.63 -8.19 -12.01
C ALA A 23 -10.53 -7.82 -13.20
N PRO A 24 -11.87 -7.95 -13.09
CA PRO A 24 -12.76 -7.74 -14.21
C PRO A 24 -12.47 -6.37 -14.82
N ALA A 25 -12.09 -6.39 -16.10
CA ALA A 25 -11.88 -5.20 -16.89
C ALA A 25 -13.14 -4.35 -16.81
N ALA A 26 -12.99 -3.05 -16.47
CA ALA A 26 -14.08 -2.11 -16.63
C ALA A 26 -14.66 -2.22 -18.05
N PRO A 27 -15.99 -2.11 -18.22
CA PRO A 27 -16.62 -2.11 -19.53
C PRO A 27 -15.89 -1.15 -20.49
N PRO A 28 -15.77 -1.47 -21.79
CA PRO A 28 -15.04 -0.63 -22.74
C PRO A 28 -15.51 0.84 -22.75
N GLU A 29 -16.81 1.06 -22.54
CA GLU A 29 -17.42 2.39 -22.45
C GLU A 29 -16.93 3.20 -21.24
N ASP A 30 -16.74 2.54 -20.09
CA ASP A 30 -16.24 3.20 -18.89
C ASP A 30 -14.76 3.56 -19.03
N ARG A 31 -13.97 2.73 -19.71
CA ARG A 31 -12.58 3.04 -20.04
C ARG A 31 -12.48 4.28 -20.91
N HIS A 32 -13.30 4.37 -21.96
CA HIS A 32 -13.30 5.52 -22.84
C HIS A 32 -13.65 6.83 -22.10
N ARG A 33 -14.67 6.80 -21.25
CA ARG A 33 -15.04 7.97 -20.41
C ARG A 33 -13.92 8.38 -19.46
N VAL A 34 -13.21 7.41 -18.88
CA VAL A 34 -12.05 7.68 -18.01
C VAL A 34 -10.92 8.32 -18.81
N ASP A 35 -10.62 7.81 -20.01
CA ASP A 35 -9.57 8.36 -20.89
C ASP A 35 -9.90 9.80 -21.32
N GLU A 36 -11.15 10.07 -21.70
CA GLU A 36 -11.62 11.43 -22.04
C GLU A 36 -11.50 12.39 -20.85
N ALA A 37 -11.91 11.94 -19.65
CA ALA A 37 -11.80 12.75 -18.44
C ALA A 37 -10.33 13.03 -18.08
N LEU A 38 -9.44 12.04 -18.18
CA LEU A 38 -8.00 12.20 -17.94
C LEU A 38 -7.36 13.15 -18.95
N ALA A 39 -7.74 13.05 -20.24
CA ALA A 39 -7.28 13.98 -21.27
C ALA A 39 -7.72 15.42 -20.99
N GLU A 40 -8.96 15.64 -20.54
CA GLU A 40 -9.44 16.97 -20.16
C GLU A 40 -8.71 17.51 -18.92
N LEU A 41 -8.52 16.69 -17.89
CA LEU A 41 -7.75 17.07 -16.70
C LEU A 41 -6.28 17.40 -17.04
N ALA A 42 -5.69 16.70 -18.02
CA ALA A 42 -4.35 16.96 -18.50
C ALA A 42 -4.27 18.29 -19.28
N ARG A 43 -5.24 18.58 -20.15
CA ARG A 43 -5.36 19.89 -20.83
C ARG A 43 -5.44 21.05 -19.85
N ARG A 44 -6.11 20.84 -18.70
CA ARG A 44 -6.21 21.83 -17.62
C ARG A 44 -4.98 21.87 -16.69
N ARG A 45 -3.94 21.08 -16.96
CA ARG A 45 -2.74 20.93 -16.13
C ARG A 45 -3.03 20.51 -14.69
N LEU A 46 -4.07 19.69 -14.47
CA LEU A 46 -4.40 19.14 -13.15
C LEU A 46 -3.75 17.77 -12.94
N VAL A 47 -3.64 16.99 -14.00
CA VAL A 47 -2.91 15.71 -14.03
C VAL A 47 -1.92 15.72 -15.18
N GLU A 48 -0.96 14.81 -15.14
CA GLU A 48 -0.03 14.54 -16.21
C GLU A 48 0.23 13.03 -16.30
N PRO A 49 0.59 12.50 -17.49
CA PRO A 49 1.04 11.12 -17.61
C PRO A 49 2.21 10.88 -16.65
N ALA A 50 2.11 9.84 -15.83
CA ALA A 50 3.21 9.42 -14.98
C ALA A 50 4.30 8.83 -15.87
N GLN A 51 5.57 9.16 -15.60
CA GLN A 51 6.65 8.52 -16.32
C GLN A 51 6.65 7.01 -16.03
N PRO A 52 6.70 6.16 -17.08
CA PRO A 52 6.70 4.72 -16.90
C PRO A 52 7.93 4.34 -16.06
N SER A 53 7.68 3.90 -14.83
CA SER A 53 8.72 3.47 -13.91
C SER A 53 8.83 1.95 -14.02
N GLY A 54 9.68 1.46 -14.93
CA GLY A 54 9.88 0.03 -15.17
C GLY A 54 8.67 -0.65 -15.85
N ALA A 55 8.34 -1.88 -15.42
CA ALA A 55 7.18 -2.66 -15.93
C ALA A 55 5.82 -2.14 -15.40
N GLY A 56 5.70 -0.83 -15.23
CA GLY A 56 4.47 -0.17 -14.81
C GLY A 56 3.45 -0.06 -15.93
N ASP A 57 2.20 0.25 -15.55
CA ASP A 57 1.13 0.53 -16.50
C ASP A 57 1.50 1.79 -17.32
N PRO A 58 1.64 1.70 -18.66
CA PRO A 58 1.96 2.84 -19.51
C PRO A 58 0.86 3.92 -19.50
N SER A 59 -0.31 3.64 -18.94
CA SER A 59 -1.46 4.55 -18.83
C SER A 59 -1.62 5.21 -17.45
N ALA A 60 -0.60 5.14 -16.58
CA ALA A 60 -0.69 5.77 -15.26
C ALA A 60 -0.67 7.32 -15.35
N TYR A 61 -1.50 7.98 -14.55
CA TYR A 61 -1.51 9.43 -14.38
C TYR A 61 -1.13 9.81 -12.96
N ARG A 62 -0.53 11.00 -12.80
CA ARG A 62 -0.28 11.62 -11.51
C ARG A 62 -0.80 13.05 -11.49
N PHE A 63 -0.99 13.63 -10.31
CA PHE A 63 -1.24 15.06 -10.21
C PHE A 63 -0.03 15.85 -10.74
N SER A 64 -0.30 16.95 -11.45
CA SER A 64 0.74 17.80 -12.04
C SER A 64 1.62 18.49 -10.99
N SER A 65 1.09 18.67 -9.77
CA SER A 65 1.85 19.18 -8.63
C SER A 65 1.29 18.67 -7.30
N GLY A 66 2.12 18.77 -6.26
CA GLY A 66 1.71 18.50 -4.88
C GLY A 66 0.53 19.40 -4.42
N LEU A 67 0.49 20.66 -4.87
CA LEU A 67 -0.59 21.58 -4.52
C LEU A 67 -1.93 21.18 -5.15
N VAL A 68 -1.93 20.75 -6.43
CA VAL A 68 -3.16 20.26 -7.06
C VAL A 68 -3.68 19.03 -6.31
N HIS A 69 -2.78 18.10 -5.96
CA HIS A 69 -3.15 16.95 -5.15
C HIS A 69 -3.73 17.37 -3.79
N GLU A 70 -3.07 18.29 -3.09
CA GLU A 70 -3.50 18.77 -1.77
C GLU A 70 -4.89 19.43 -1.83
N VAL A 71 -5.13 20.31 -2.79
CA VAL A 71 -6.43 20.98 -2.96
C VAL A 71 -7.51 19.97 -3.36
N ALA A 72 -7.22 19.11 -4.34
CA ALA A 72 -8.17 18.08 -4.76
C ALA A 72 -8.51 17.14 -3.60
N TYR A 73 -7.51 16.69 -2.85
CA TYR A 73 -7.69 15.79 -1.71
C TYR A 73 -8.42 16.50 -0.55
N SER A 74 -8.04 17.72 -0.19
CA SER A 74 -8.66 18.48 0.91
C SER A 74 -10.13 18.79 0.64
N SER A 75 -10.52 19.01 -0.64
CA SER A 75 -11.91 19.24 -1.05
C SER A 75 -12.85 18.05 -0.81
N LEU A 76 -12.31 16.84 -0.64
CA LEU A 76 -13.12 15.65 -0.40
C LEU A 76 -13.62 15.63 1.05
N SER A 77 -14.90 15.31 1.23
CA SER A 77 -15.46 15.03 2.56
C SER A 77 -14.71 13.87 3.23
N LYS A 78 -14.64 13.88 4.56
CA LYS A 78 -14.05 12.76 5.33
C LYS A 78 -14.69 11.42 4.97
N ARG A 79 -16.01 11.41 4.73
CA ARG A 79 -16.73 10.20 4.28
C ARG A 79 -16.21 9.70 2.93
N ALA A 80 -16.10 10.59 1.94
CA ALA A 80 -15.59 10.22 0.63
C ALA A 80 -14.11 9.79 0.68
N LYS A 81 -13.29 10.39 1.56
CA LYS A 81 -11.93 9.93 1.83
C LYS A 81 -11.92 8.52 2.42
N ALA A 82 -12.78 8.25 3.40
CA ALA A 82 -12.89 6.93 4.02
C ALA A 82 -13.26 5.84 3.01
N GLU A 83 -14.29 6.10 2.19
CA GLU A 83 -14.77 5.17 1.17
C GLU A 83 -13.69 4.91 0.10
N ARG A 84 -13.02 5.95 -0.40
CA ARG A 84 -11.93 5.80 -1.37
C ARG A 84 -10.73 5.05 -0.81
N HIS A 85 -10.36 5.28 0.44
CA HIS A 85 -9.28 4.53 1.09
C HIS A 85 -9.63 3.05 1.29
N ALA A 86 -10.87 2.75 1.71
CA ALA A 86 -11.34 1.38 1.85
C ALA A 86 -11.34 0.66 0.48
N TRP A 87 -11.82 1.33 -0.57
CA TRP A 87 -11.80 0.78 -1.93
C TRP A 87 -10.37 0.59 -2.46
N ALA A 88 -9.49 1.57 -2.26
CA ALA A 88 -8.10 1.48 -2.71
C ALA A 88 -7.34 0.31 -2.08
N ALA A 89 -7.65 -0.07 -0.84
CA ALA A 89 -7.06 -1.24 -0.19
C ALA A 89 -7.38 -2.57 -0.90
N GLU A 90 -8.44 -2.62 -1.70
CA GLU A 90 -8.85 -3.80 -2.47
C GLU A 90 -8.25 -3.84 -3.89
N LEU A 91 -7.51 -2.79 -4.30
CA LEU A 91 -6.93 -2.74 -5.64
C LEU A 91 -5.74 -3.70 -5.77
N PRO A 92 -5.65 -4.50 -6.85
CA PRO A 92 -4.51 -5.39 -7.08
C PRO A 92 -3.16 -4.67 -7.09
N SER A 93 -3.11 -3.42 -7.56
CA SER A 93 -1.90 -2.60 -7.53
C SER A 93 -1.39 -2.34 -6.12
N VAL A 94 -2.30 -2.04 -5.18
CA VAL A 94 -1.96 -1.81 -3.76
C VAL A 94 -1.57 -3.13 -3.10
N ALA A 95 -2.28 -4.22 -3.40
CA ALA A 95 -1.91 -5.55 -2.91
C ALA A 95 -0.51 -5.97 -3.36
N ARG A 96 -0.11 -5.69 -4.61
CA ARG A 96 1.24 -5.94 -5.13
C ARG A 96 2.32 -5.09 -4.45
N THR A 97 1.99 -3.88 -3.98
CA THR A 97 2.92 -3.07 -3.17
C THR A 97 3.16 -3.70 -1.80
N GLY A 98 2.21 -4.48 -1.30
CA GLY A 98 2.34 -5.30 -0.09
C GLY A 98 1.50 -4.82 1.09
N ASP A 99 1.58 -5.58 2.18
CA ASP A 99 0.73 -5.42 3.38
C ASP A 99 0.79 -4.02 4.01
N GLY A 100 1.94 -3.33 3.93
CA GLY A 100 2.09 -1.98 4.49
C GLY A 100 1.24 -0.94 3.75
N ALA A 101 1.11 -1.07 2.43
CA ALA A 101 0.26 -0.21 1.62
C ALA A 101 -1.22 -0.49 1.91
N VAL A 102 -1.62 -1.77 1.89
CA VAL A 102 -2.99 -2.20 2.23
C VAL A 102 -3.38 -1.70 3.62
N GLY A 103 -2.55 -1.97 4.63
CA GLY A 103 -2.78 -1.55 6.02
C GLY A 103 -2.90 -0.04 6.17
N GLY A 104 -2.05 0.73 5.49
CA GLY A 104 -2.12 2.20 5.52
C GLY A 104 -3.36 2.80 4.84
N HIS A 105 -3.94 2.12 3.84
CA HIS A 105 -5.23 2.52 3.27
C HIS A 105 -6.37 2.21 4.24
N LEU A 106 -6.42 0.99 4.79
CA LEU A 106 -7.46 0.59 5.73
C LEU A 106 -7.45 1.43 7.03
N GLU A 107 -6.27 1.74 7.55
CA GLU A 107 -6.11 2.62 8.73
C GLU A 107 -6.67 4.02 8.46
N ARG A 108 -6.37 4.62 7.31
CA ARG A 108 -6.92 5.93 6.91
C ARG A 108 -8.44 5.89 6.78
N ALA A 109 -8.97 4.81 6.20
CA ALA A 109 -10.41 4.61 6.11
C ALA A 109 -11.06 4.55 7.51
N TYR A 110 -10.47 3.78 8.43
CA TYR A 110 -10.93 3.72 9.82
C TYR A 110 -10.86 5.09 10.52
N ARG A 111 -9.72 5.79 10.47
CA ARG A 111 -9.55 7.09 11.15
C ARG A 111 -10.56 8.13 10.68
N TYR A 112 -10.80 8.25 9.37
CA TYR A 112 -11.83 9.17 8.88
C TYR A 112 -13.26 8.80 9.33
N ARG A 113 -13.58 7.51 9.49
CA ARG A 113 -14.87 7.09 10.06
C ARG A 113 -14.95 7.41 11.56
N ALA A 114 -13.88 7.16 12.31
CA ALA A 114 -13.81 7.47 13.73
C ALA A 114 -13.97 8.99 13.99
N GLU A 115 -13.33 9.82 13.18
CA GLU A 115 -13.49 11.28 13.23
C GLU A 115 -14.92 11.77 12.92
N LEU A 116 -15.72 10.94 12.25
CA LEU A 116 -17.13 11.20 11.98
C LEU A 116 -18.06 10.58 13.03
N GLY A 117 -17.52 9.93 14.06
CA GLY A 117 -18.30 9.18 15.06
C GLY A 117 -18.92 7.88 14.54
N LEU A 118 -18.53 7.40 13.35
CA LEU A 118 -19.07 6.20 12.72
C LEU A 118 -18.32 4.96 13.19
N LEU A 119 -18.50 4.57 14.46
CA LEU A 119 -17.84 3.42 15.11
C LEU A 119 -18.69 2.12 15.02
N ASP A 120 -19.25 1.86 13.85
CA ASP A 120 -20.05 0.68 13.55
C ASP A 120 -19.20 -0.56 13.23
N ASP A 121 -19.85 -1.69 12.91
CA ASP A 121 -19.16 -2.95 12.54
C ASP A 121 -18.17 -2.76 11.39
N ARG A 122 -18.52 -1.90 10.42
CA ARG A 122 -17.63 -1.59 9.31
C ARG A 122 -16.35 -0.91 9.78
N ALA A 123 -16.43 0.03 10.72
CA ALA A 123 -15.24 0.66 11.29
C ALA A 123 -14.39 -0.35 12.09
N ARG A 124 -15.00 -1.26 12.84
CA ARG A 124 -14.29 -2.35 13.54
C ARG A 124 -13.55 -3.27 12.56
N GLU A 125 -14.20 -3.68 11.48
CA GLU A 125 -13.60 -4.53 10.45
C GLU A 125 -12.39 -3.84 9.79
N LEU A 126 -12.53 -2.55 9.41
CA LEU A 126 -11.44 -1.77 8.83
C LEU A 126 -10.25 -1.66 9.77
N ARG A 127 -10.49 -1.35 11.04
CA ARG A 127 -9.45 -1.28 12.09
C ARG A 127 -8.72 -2.61 12.24
N ASP A 128 -9.46 -3.70 12.35
CA ASP A 128 -8.90 -5.03 12.59
C ASP A 128 -8.06 -5.51 11.39
N ARG A 129 -8.58 -5.31 10.17
CA ARG A 129 -7.83 -5.61 8.93
C ARG A 129 -6.58 -4.73 8.79
N ALA A 130 -6.68 -3.44 9.13
CA ALA A 130 -5.54 -2.51 9.11
C ALA A 130 -4.43 -2.97 10.07
N ALA A 131 -4.79 -3.24 11.34
CA ALA A 131 -3.85 -3.70 12.35
C ALA A 131 -3.14 -5.00 11.92
N ALA A 132 -3.90 -5.97 11.41
CA ALA A 132 -3.35 -7.24 10.94
C ALA A 132 -2.37 -7.06 9.77
N ALA A 133 -2.71 -6.22 8.78
CA ALA A 133 -1.83 -5.95 7.64
C ALA A 133 -0.56 -5.18 8.06
N LEU A 134 -0.69 -4.14 8.89
CA LEU A 134 0.45 -3.40 9.40
C LEU A 134 1.38 -4.28 10.25
N ALA A 135 0.84 -5.18 11.07
CA ALA A 135 1.62 -6.12 11.86
C ALA A 135 2.42 -7.09 10.97
N ARG A 136 1.82 -7.65 9.91
CA ARG A 136 2.53 -8.50 8.95
C ARG A 136 3.63 -7.73 8.22
N ALA A 137 3.34 -6.52 7.77
CA ALA A 137 4.33 -5.67 7.10
C ALA A 137 5.50 -5.31 8.04
N GLY A 138 5.19 -5.01 9.30
CA GLY A 138 6.18 -4.70 10.33
C GLY A 138 7.09 -5.89 10.64
N ALA A 139 6.52 -7.09 10.79
CA ALA A 139 7.28 -8.32 10.97
C ALA A 139 8.19 -8.61 9.77
N GLN A 140 7.70 -8.41 8.54
CA GLN A 140 8.51 -8.57 7.32
C GLN A 140 9.64 -7.54 7.23
N ALA A 141 9.40 -6.30 7.65
CA ALA A 141 10.43 -5.25 7.70
C ALA A 141 11.50 -5.58 8.74
N ALA A 142 11.10 -6.03 9.94
CA ALA A 142 12.02 -6.48 10.98
C ALA A 142 12.89 -7.65 10.52
N ALA A 143 12.30 -8.63 9.83
CA ALA A 143 13.04 -9.75 9.25
C ALA A 143 14.08 -9.34 8.18
N ARG A 144 13.95 -8.15 7.58
CA ARG A 144 14.92 -7.56 6.66
C ARG A 144 15.83 -6.52 7.33
N SER A 145 15.83 -6.44 8.66
CA SER A 145 16.57 -5.46 9.46
C SER A 145 16.22 -3.99 9.17
N ASP A 146 15.07 -3.73 8.55
CA ASP A 146 14.53 -2.38 8.38
C ASP A 146 13.78 -1.94 9.66
N LEU A 147 14.55 -1.75 10.73
CA LEU A 147 14.03 -1.61 12.09
C LEU A 147 13.20 -0.34 12.27
N HIS A 148 13.58 0.77 11.62
CA HIS A 148 12.82 2.02 11.72
C HIS A 148 11.45 1.91 11.03
N TRP A 149 11.40 1.27 9.86
CA TRP A 149 10.13 1.02 9.19
C TRP A 149 9.27 0.01 9.94
N ALA A 150 9.89 -1.05 10.46
CA ALA A 150 9.21 -2.03 11.31
C ALA A 150 8.58 -1.38 12.54
N HIS A 151 9.32 -0.52 13.24
CA HIS A 151 8.84 0.21 14.41
C HIS A 151 7.57 1.01 14.08
N GLY A 152 7.62 1.85 13.03
CA GLY A 152 6.47 2.68 12.66
C GLY A 152 5.23 1.87 12.25
N LEU A 153 5.42 0.72 11.62
CA LEU A 153 4.32 -0.18 11.26
C LEU A 153 3.72 -0.89 12.48
N LEU A 154 4.56 -1.42 13.36
CA LEU A 154 4.13 -2.16 14.55
C LEU A 154 3.48 -1.25 15.59
N GLU A 155 4.01 -0.04 15.77
CA GLU A 155 3.43 0.98 16.65
C GLU A 155 2.00 1.31 16.22
N ARG A 156 1.78 1.62 14.94
CA ARG A 156 0.44 1.86 14.38
C ARG A 156 -0.48 0.64 14.50
N ALA A 157 0.05 -0.58 14.34
CA ALA A 157 -0.73 -1.79 14.53
C ALA A 157 -1.22 -1.94 15.98
N VAL A 158 -0.34 -1.67 16.97
CA VAL A 158 -0.66 -1.70 18.40
C VAL A 158 -1.60 -0.58 18.79
N GLU A 159 -1.47 0.64 18.25
CA GLU A 159 -2.42 1.73 18.45
C GLU A 159 -3.85 1.35 18.03
N LEU A 160 -3.99 0.64 16.91
CA LEU A 160 -5.29 0.17 16.43
C LEU A 160 -5.82 -1.01 17.25
N ARG A 161 -4.94 -1.92 17.68
CA ARG A 161 -5.26 -3.14 18.42
C ARG A 161 -4.22 -3.42 19.52
N PRO A 162 -4.40 -2.84 20.73
CA PRO A 162 -3.48 -3.04 21.84
C PRO A 162 -3.41 -4.48 22.35
N ASP A 163 -4.46 -5.28 22.09
CA ASP A 163 -4.58 -6.69 22.44
C ASP A 163 -3.95 -7.65 21.41
N ALA A 164 -3.40 -7.13 20.31
CA ALA A 164 -2.75 -7.95 19.29
C ALA A 164 -1.36 -8.41 19.75
N ALA A 165 -1.31 -9.48 20.55
CA ALA A 165 -0.10 -9.99 21.21
C ALA A 165 1.13 -10.12 20.26
N ARG A 166 0.94 -10.57 19.02
CA ARG A 166 2.04 -10.66 18.03
C ARG A 166 2.60 -9.30 17.62
N ALA A 167 1.75 -8.29 17.48
CA ALA A 167 2.19 -6.93 17.15
C ALA A 167 2.90 -6.28 18.33
N VAL A 168 2.39 -6.50 19.55
CA VAL A 168 3.00 -6.02 20.80
C VAL A 168 4.39 -6.63 21.01
N LEU A 169 4.50 -7.96 20.89
CA LEU A 169 5.77 -8.68 20.98
C LEU A 169 6.78 -8.15 19.95
N GLY A 170 6.37 -8.07 18.68
CA GLY A 170 7.23 -7.57 17.62
C GLY A 170 7.68 -6.12 17.84
N LEU A 171 6.80 -5.26 18.36
CA LEU A 171 7.16 -3.87 18.70
C LEU A 171 8.19 -3.83 19.83
N GLY A 172 8.03 -4.67 20.86
CA GLY A 172 8.98 -4.80 21.96
C GLY A 172 10.37 -5.22 21.46
N GLU A 173 10.43 -6.28 20.64
CA GLU A 173 11.66 -6.76 20.02
C GLU A 173 12.36 -5.68 19.18
N VAL A 174 11.61 -4.98 18.32
CA VAL A 174 12.15 -3.91 17.48
C VAL A 174 12.65 -2.73 18.32
N ARG A 175 11.95 -2.36 19.40
CA ARG A 175 12.40 -1.29 20.31
C ARG A 175 13.71 -1.65 21.01
N VAL A 176 13.86 -2.88 21.49
CA VAL A 176 15.13 -3.38 22.04
C VAL A 176 16.23 -3.31 20.98
N ALA A 177 15.97 -3.79 19.76
CA ALA A 177 16.96 -3.77 18.68
C ALA A 177 17.38 -2.35 18.26
N LEU A 178 16.51 -1.35 18.44
CA LEU A 178 16.79 0.08 18.23
C LEU A 178 17.49 0.74 19.44
N GLY A 179 17.79 0.00 20.50
CA GLY A 179 18.42 0.51 21.73
C GLY A 179 17.45 1.15 22.74
N ARG A 180 16.14 1.08 22.50
CA ARG A 180 15.08 1.54 23.44
C ARG A 180 14.71 0.40 24.39
N THR A 181 15.69 -0.08 25.14
CA THR A 181 15.59 -1.33 25.89
C THR A 181 14.51 -1.31 26.97
N GLU A 182 14.34 -0.20 27.68
CA GLU A 182 13.33 -0.07 28.75
C GLU A 182 11.90 -0.14 28.17
N GLU A 183 11.61 0.70 27.17
CA GLU A 183 10.33 0.72 26.46
C GLU A 183 10.01 -0.62 25.78
N GLY A 184 11.04 -1.30 25.26
CA GLY A 184 10.90 -2.62 24.66
C GLY A 184 10.57 -3.68 25.70
N ALA A 185 11.31 -3.72 26.81
CA ALA A 185 11.11 -4.69 27.89
C ALA A 185 9.74 -4.54 28.59
N GLU A 186 9.17 -3.33 28.62
CA GLU A 186 7.80 -3.11 29.08
C GLU A 186 6.75 -3.88 28.28
N LEU A 187 6.92 -3.97 26.96
CA LEU A 187 5.99 -4.67 26.07
C LEU A 187 6.20 -6.19 26.07
N LEU A 188 7.30 -6.68 26.65
CA LEU A 188 7.69 -8.10 26.66
C LEU A 188 7.39 -8.81 27.99
N ARG A 189 6.82 -8.10 28.96
CA ARG A 189 6.39 -8.64 30.26
C ARG A 189 4.99 -9.24 30.18
#